data_AF-A9XI10-F1
#
_entry.id   AF-A9XI10-F1
#
_cell.length_a   1.000
_cell.length_b   1.000
_cell.length_c   1.000
_cell.angle_alpha   90.00
_cell.angle_beta   90.00
_cell.angle_gamma   90.00
#
_symmetry.space_group_name_H-M   'P 1'
#
loop_
_entity.id
_entity.type
_entity.pdbx_description
1 polymer ?
#
loop_
_entity_poly.entity_id
_entity_poly.type
_entity_poly.pdbx_seq_one_letter_code
_entity_poly.pdbx_strand_id
1 'polypeptide(L)' 'RLVAKLFKDYSSVVRPVEDHRQVVEVTVGLQLIQLINVDEVNQIVTTNVRLKQQWVDYNLKWNP' A
#
# COMPACT_ATOMS: atom_id res chain seq x y z
N ARG A 1 13.87 -3.87 19.41
CA ARG A 1 14.51 -5.18 19.13
C ARG A 1 13.81 -5.94 17.99
N LEU A 2 12.48 -6.11 18.01
CA LEU A 2 11.76 -6.84 16.95
C LEU A 2 11.85 -6.16 15.57
N VAL A 3 11.58 -4.86 15.49
CA VAL A 3 11.68 -4.08 14.24
C VAL A 3 13.06 -4.24 13.61
N ALA A 4 14.13 -4.00 14.37
CA ALA A 4 15.50 -4.19 13.89
C ALA A 4 15.79 -5.62 13.40
N LYS A 5 15.14 -6.64 13.96
CA LYS A 5 15.27 -8.04 13.50
C LYS A 5 14.53 -8.27 12.19
N LEU A 6 13.30 -7.77 12.05
CA LEU A 6 12.50 -7.92 10.83
C LEU A 6 13.14 -7.20 9.63
N PHE A 7 13.75 -6.04 9.87
CA PHE A 7 14.30 -5.21 8.80
C PHE A 7 15.79 -5.45 8.48
N LYS A 8 16.49 -6.36 9.18
CA LYS A 8 17.94 -6.54 9.02
C LYS A 8 18.35 -6.93 7.59
N ASP A 9 17.59 -7.84 6.98
CA ASP A 9 17.88 -8.40 5.65
C ASP A 9 16.64 -8.26 4.72
N TYR A 10 15.77 -7.30 5.02
CA TYR A 10 14.54 -7.03 4.25
C TYR A 10 14.84 -6.11 3.06
N SER A 11 14.45 -6.54 1.85
CA SER A 11 14.53 -5.72 0.64
C SER A 11 13.18 -5.17 0.26
N SER A 12 13.04 -3.84 0.19
CA SER A 12 11.80 -3.15 -0.20
C SER A 12 11.50 -3.19 -1.70
N VAL A 13 12.46 -3.62 -2.52
CA VAL A 13 12.32 -3.68 -3.99
C VAL A 13 11.71 -5.01 -4.44
N VAL A 14 11.84 -6.05 -3.63
CA VAL A 14 11.39 -7.41 -3.98
C VAL A 14 9.92 -7.57 -3.63
N ARG A 15 9.16 -8.26 -4.50
CA ARG A 15 7.75 -8.59 -4.23
C ARG A 15 7.66 -9.53 -3.02
N PRO A 16 6.79 -9.27 -2.05
CA PRO A 16 6.71 -10.09 -0.84
C PRO A 16 5.88 -11.35 -1.06
N VAL A 17 6.44 -12.29 -1.82
CA VAL A 17 5.85 -13.61 -2.12
C VAL A 17 6.80 -14.73 -1.68
N GLU A 18 6.24 -15.86 -1.26
CA GLU A 18 7.05 -17.05 -0.91
C GLU A 18 7.58 -17.73 -2.17
N ASP A 19 6.75 -17.85 -3.21
CA ASP A 19 7.13 -18.35 -4.53
C ASP A 19 7.00 -17.23 -5.57
N HIS A 20 8.00 -17.05 -6.43
CA HIS A 20 8.00 -16.08 -7.52
C HIS A 20 6.83 -16.24 -8.51
N ARG A 21 6.22 -17.43 -8.58
CA ARG A 21 5.02 -17.72 -9.37
C ARG A 21 3.74 -17.13 -8.77
N GLN A 22 3.75 -16.74 -7.50
CA GLN A 22 2.59 -16.17 -6.82
C GLN A 22 2.43 -14.69 -7.15
N VAL A 23 1.17 -14.24 -7.08
CA VAL A 23 0.78 -12.84 -7.20
C VAL A 23 0.68 -12.22 -5.81
N VAL A 24 0.95 -10.92 -5.73
CA VAL A 24 0.67 -10.14 -4.51
C VAL A 24 -0.75 -9.61 -4.66
N GLU A 25 -1.65 -10.07 -3.79
CA GLU A 25 -3.01 -9.53 -3.73
C GLU A 25 -2.98 -8.21 -2.95
N VAL A 26 -3.30 -7.11 -3.65
CA VAL A 26 -3.34 -5.76 -3.06
C VAL A 26 -4.79 -5.29 -3.02
N THR A 27 -5.34 -5.20 -1.82
CA THR A 27 -6.67 -4.62 -1.61
C THR A 27 -6.53 -3.10 -1.56
N VAL A 28 -7.11 -2.45 -2.57
CA VAL A 28 -7.15 -0.98 -2.68
C VAL A 28 -8.53 -0.49 -2.28
N GLY A 29 -8.56 0.45 -1.36
CA GLY A 29 -9.76 1.18 -0.97
C GLY A 29 -9.52 2.68 -1.10
N LEU A 30 -10.52 3.38 -1.63
CA LEU A 30 -10.49 4.84 -1.69
C LEU A 30 -11.59 5.39 -0.80
N GLN A 31 -11.23 6.31 0.10
CA GLN A 31 -12.19 7.06 0.88
C GLN A 31 -12.10 8.53 0.49
N LEU A 32 -13.16 9.06 -0.11
CA LEU A 32 -13.27 10.49 -0.39
C LEU A 32 -13.48 11.24 0.93
N ILE A 33 -12.64 12.24 1.19
CA ILE A 33 -12.78 13.13 2.34
C ILE A 33 -13.53 14.39 1.91
N GLN A 34 -13.08 15.02 0.82
CA GLN A 34 -13.65 16.27 0.34
C GLN A 34 -13.43 16.44 -1.16
N LEU A 35 -14.41 17.03 -1.84
CA LEU A 35 -14.26 17.62 -3.17
C LEU A 35 -13.79 19.08 -3.00
N ILE A 36 -12.54 19.38 -3.40
CA ILE A 36 -11.92 20.69 -3.17
C ILE A 36 -12.32 21.68 -4.27
N ASN A 37 -12.24 21.26 -5.54
CA ASN A 37 -12.57 22.10 -6.68
C ASN A 37 -12.99 21.27 -7.89
N VAL A 38 -13.81 21.86 -8.76
CA VAL A 38 -14.15 21.34 -10.09
C VAL A 38 -13.92 22.45 -11.10
N ASP A 39 -12.97 22.25 -11.99
CA ASP A 39 -12.75 23.10 -13.15
C ASP A 39 -13.40 22.45 -14.37
N GLU A 40 -14.59 22.91 -14.72
CA GLU A 40 -15.42 22.35 -15.79
C GLU A 40 -14.85 22.63 -17.19
N VAL A 41 -14.16 23.76 -17.34
CA VAL A 41 -13.57 24.18 -18.63
C VAL A 41 -12.35 23.33 -18.95
N ASN A 42 -11.51 23.04 -17.94
CA ASN A 42 -10.30 22.24 -18.10
C ASN A 42 -10.53 20.74 -17.78
N GLN A 43 -11.73 20.34 -17.34
CA GLN A 43 -12.09 18.98 -16.92
C GLN A 43 -11.20 18.44 -15.78
N ILE A 44 -10.86 19.29 -14.81
CA ILE A 44 -10.01 18.92 -13.68
C ILE A 44 -10.84 18.88 -12.40
N VAL A 45 -10.72 17.77 -11.66
CA VAL A 45 -11.35 17.61 -10.34
C VAL A 45 -10.28 17.45 -9.29
N THR A 46 -10.26 18.34 -8.30
CA THR A 46 -9.33 18.30 -7.17
C THR A 46 -10.07 17.74 -5.96
N THR A 47 -9.60 16.60 -5.43
CA THR A 47 -10.21 15.92 -4.27
C THR A 47 -9.19 15.61 -3.19
N ASN A 48 -9.59 15.73 -1.93
CA ASN A 48 -8.88 15.11 -0.81
C ASN A 48 -9.39 13.68 -0.63
N VAL A 49 -8.49 12.71 -0.76
CA VAL A 49 -8.82 11.29 -0.63
C VAL A 49 -7.84 10.61 0.32
N ARG A 50 -8.33 9.62 1.06
CA ARG A 50 -7.49 8.65 1.76
C ARG A 50 -7.39 7.39 0.91
N LEU A 51 -6.19 7.13 0.41
CA LEU A 51 -5.87 5.88 -0.26
C LEU A 51 -5.47 4.84 0.79
N LYS A 52 -6.26 3.77 0.90
CA LYS A 52 -5.95 2.61 1.73
C LYS A 52 -5.43 1.50 0.83
N GLN A 53 -4.26 0.99 1.15
CA GLN A 53 -3.68 -0.17 0.47
C GLN A 53 -3.35 -1.21 1.54
N GLN A 54 -3.72 -2.45 1.28
CA GLN A 54 -3.47 -3.56 2.18
C GLN A 54 -2.95 -4.75 1.38
N TRP A 55 -1.86 -5.33 1.85
CA TRP A 55 -1.30 -6.58 1.34
C TRP A 55 -0.61 -7.30 2.51
N VAL A 56 -0.30 -8.58 2.31
CA VAL A 56 0.45 -9.38 3.27
C VAL A 56 1.91 -9.43 2.84
N ASP A 57 2.81 -9.21 3.79
CA ASP A 57 4.23 -9.42 3.59
C ASP A 57 4.73 -10.60 4.42
N TYR A 58 5.14 -11.67 3.74
CA TYR A 58 5.62 -12.89 4.38
C TYR A 58 6.88 -12.67 5.23
N ASN A 59 7.78 -11.76 4.81
CA ASN A 59 9.04 -11.52 5.50
C ASN A 59 8.86 -10.76 6.82
N LEU A 60 7.71 -10.10 6.99
CA LEU A 60 7.40 -9.29 8.16
C LEU A 60 6.50 -10.01 9.19
N LYS A 61 6.44 -11.35 9.16
CA LYS A 61 5.72 -12.16 10.14
C LYS A 61 6.55 -12.40 11.41
N TRP A 62 5.94 -12.36 12.58
CA TRP A 62 6.57 -12.73 13.85
C TRP A 62 5.62 -13.52 14.75
N ASN A 63 6.18 -14.21 15.75
CA ASN A 63 5.41 -14.79 16.85
C ASN A 63 5.27 -13.74 17.97
N PRO A 64 4.04 -13.40 18.40
CA PRO A 64 3.80 -12.45 19.50
C PRO A 64 4.51 -12.83 20.81
#